data_AF-A0A660VFY3-F1
#
_entry.id   AF-A0A660VFY3-F1
#
_cell.length_a   1.000
_cell.length_b   1.000
_cell.length_c   1.000
_cell.angle_alpha   90.00
_cell.angle_beta   90.00
_cell.angle_gamma   90.00
#
_symmetry.space_group_name_H-M   'P 1'
#
loop_
_entity.id
_entity.type
_entity.pdbx_description
1 polymer ?
#
loop_
_entity_poly.entity_id
_entity_poly.type
_entity_poly.pdbx_seq_one_letter_code
_entity_poly.pdbx_strand_id
1 'polypeptide(L)'
;MNLVVQRHGALPDWAQGQDDRALFEAAWSRVALPRTTWRASRTREDAFLKGMAVPAVCNTQLWRRRWDIEHEANNQLAMARRAVPVAPLLAWGQHSLGPVPRRSWLLAELLPRAESLRALIERRLAEGRADELRQPLALAGGAVAALHAEGWVHDDLAARNVVIFHAAGAPAARIVDVARAHCPSDPSARARGRRIDLYRLAKAGYRYGLSPDPVAHMIEAAAPGQGTAIAEVTRSIRAISNRYARMARYHIWTRFGR
;
A
#
# COMPACT_ATOMS: atom_id res chain seq x y z
N MET A 1 -13.74 -6.94 -28.31
CA MET A 1 -13.25 -7.33 -26.97
C MET A 1 -11.77 -7.03 -26.94
N ASN A 2 -11.29 -6.30 -25.94
CA ASN A 2 -9.89 -5.84 -25.91
C ASN A 2 -9.17 -6.52 -24.74
N LEU A 3 -8.14 -7.31 -25.08
CA LEU A 3 -7.21 -7.91 -24.12
C LEU A 3 -5.87 -7.17 -24.22
N VAL A 4 -5.33 -6.77 -23.08
CA VAL A 4 -3.98 -6.20 -22.94
C VAL A 4 -3.26 -7.01 -21.89
N VAL A 5 -2.06 -7.48 -22.21
CA VAL A 5 -1.14 -8.12 -21.27
C VAL A 5 0.25 -7.53 -21.48
N GLN A 6 0.92 -7.18 -20.39
CA GLN A 6 2.30 -6.69 -20.44
C GLN A 6 3.16 -7.49 -19.47
N ARG A 7 4.36 -7.86 -19.92
CA ARG A 7 5.37 -8.64 -19.18
C ARG A 7 6.59 -7.76 -18.92
N HIS A 8 7.12 -7.80 -17.71
CA HIS A 8 8.20 -6.91 -17.25
C HIS A 8 9.33 -7.64 -16.51
N GLY A 9 9.16 -8.91 -16.17
CA GLY A 9 10.17 -9.72 -15.50
C GLY A 9 10.00 -11.21 -15.77
N ALA A 10 10.82 -12.03 -15.09
CA ALA A 10 10.68 -13.47 -15.13
C ALA A 10 9.32 -13.88 -14.56
N LEU A 11 8.58 -14.67 -15.32
CA LEU A 11 7.28 -15.17 -14.91
C LEU A 11 7.43 -16.46 -14.10
N PRO A 12 6.53 -16.71 -13.15
CA PRO A 12 6.46 -17.99 -12.45
C PRO A 12 6.23 -19.13 -13.44
N ASP A 13 6.62 -20.36 -13.08
CA ASP A 13 6.62 -21.51 -13.99
C ASP A 13 5.25 -21.76 -14.63
N TRP A 14 4.17 -21.55 -13.87
CA TRP A 14 2.80 -21.71 -14.37
C TRP A 14 2.39 -20.69 -15.43
N ALA A 15 3.16 -19.62 -15.64
CA ALA A 15 2.91 -18.53 -16.57
C ALA A 15 3.92 -18.47 -17.73
N GLN A 16 5.00 -19.27 -17.67
CA GLN A 16 6.02 -19.32 -18.71
C GLN A 16 5.47 -19.97 -19.99
N GLY A 17 5.91 -19.48 -21.16
CA GLY A 17 5.53 -20.03 -22.47
C GLY A 17 4.08 -19.81 -22.89
N GLN A 18 3.25 -19.18 -22.06
CA GLN A 18 1.85 -18.90 -22.38
C GLN A 18 1.70 -17.66 -23.27
N ASP A 19 0.82 -17.75 -24.26
CA ASP A 19 0.33 -16.58 -24.98
C ASP A 19 -0.48 -15.65 -24.04
N ASP A 20 -0.78 -14.44 -24.50
CA ASP A 20 -1.45 -13.42 -23.69
C ASP A 20 -2.83 -13.87 -23.18
N ARG A 21 -3.58 -14.62 -23.98
CA ARG A 21 -4.92 -15.08 -23.63
C ARG A 21 -4.84 -16.18 -22.57
N ALA A 22 -3.98 -17.18 -22.79
CA ALA A 22 -3.72 -18.26 -21.86
C ALA A 22 -3.21 -17.72 -20.52
N LEU A 23 -2.24 -16.80 -20.55
CA LEU A 23 -1.72 -16.13 -19.36
C LEU A 23 -2.81 -15.37 -18.60
N PHE A 24 -3.65 -14.62 -19.32
CA PHE A 24 -4.73 -13.89 -18.68
C PHE A 24 -5.70 -14.82 -17.95
N GLU A 25 -6.17 -15.89 -18.60
CA GLU A 25 -7.12 -16.83 -17.98
C GLU A 25 -6.47 -17.64 -16.85
N ALA A 26 -5.19 -18.01 -16.99
CA ALA A 26 -4.41 -18.67 -15.96
C ALA A 26 -4.23 -17.80 -14.71
N ALA A 27 -3.91 -16.52 -14.88
CA ALA A 27 -3.84 -15.57 -13.77
C ALA A 27 -5.24 -15.33 -13.18
N TRP A 28 -6.24 -15.06 -14.01
CA TRP A 28 -7.59 -14.74 -13.57
C TRP A 28 -8.24 -15.86 -12.75
N SER A 29 -8.11 -17.12 -13.19
CA SER A 29 -8.59 -18.29 -12.45
C SER A 29 -7.95 -18.41 -11.06
N ARG A 30 -6.69 -18.01 -10.91
CA ARG A 30 -5.95 -18.03 -9.64
C ARG A 30 -6.34 -16.91 -8.67
N VAL A 31 -6.84 -15.77 -9.17
CA VAL A 31 -7.38 -14.70 -8.30
C VAL A 31 -8.52 -15.26 -7.44
N ALA A 32 -9.33 -16.16 -8.01
CA ALA A 32 -10.46 -16.83 -7.36
C ALA A 32 -11.40 -15.85 -6.65
N LEU A 33 -11.89 -14.83 -7.36
CA LEU A 33 -12.85 -13.85 -6.82
C LEU A 33 -14.18 -14.54 -6.47
N PRO A 34 -14.64 -14.52 -5.21
CA PRO A 34 -16.04 -14.77 -4.90
C PRO A 34 -16.96 -13.90 -5.77
N ARG A 35 -18.10 -14.44 -6.21
CA ARG A 35 -19.09 -13.70 -7.02
C ARG A 35 -19.56 -12.38 -6.39
N THR A 36 -19.40 -12.22 -5.07
CA THR A 36 -19.79 -11.06 -4.27
C THR A 36 -18.67 -10.05 -4.02
N THR A 37 -17.43 -10.36 -4.43
CA THR A 37 -16.26 -9.51 -4.16
C THR A 37 -15.59 -9.05 -5.44
N TRP A 38 -15.23 -7.78 -5.46
CA TRP A 38 -14.68 -7.09 -6.64
C TRP A 38 -13.15 -7.10 -6.68
N ARG A 39 -12.48 -7.52 -5.59
CA ARG A 39 -11.01 -7.54 -5.43
C ARG A 39 -10.58 -8.74 -4.58
N ALA A 40 -9.50 -9.40 -4.98
CA ALA A 40 -8.78 -10.35 -4.15
C ALA A 40 -7.28 -10.21 -4.37
N SER A 41 -6.54 -10.51 -3.32
CA SER A 41 -5.10 -10.67 -3.35
C SER A 41 -4.76 -12.06 -2.84
N ARG A 42 -3.82 -12.71 -3.49
CA ARG A 42 -3.33 -14.04 -3.15
C ARG A 42 -1.81 -14.03 -3.23
N THR A 43 -1.21 -14.63 -2.21
CA THR A 43 0.18 -15.06 -2.26
C THR A 43 0.15 -16.54 -2.62
N ARG A 44 0.85 -16.94 -3.67
CA ARG A 44 1.06 -18.35 -4.01
C ARG A 44 2.51 -18.55 -4.32
N GLU A 45 3.14 -19.48 -3.60
CA GLU A 45 4.44 -20.14 -3.82
C GLU A 45 5.60 -19.23 -4.29
N ASP A 46 5.48 -18.58 -5.44
CA ASP A 46 6.49 -17.75 -6.11
C ASP A 46 6.06 -16.31 -6.46
N ALA A 47 4.77 -15.95 -6.32
CA ALA A 47 4.28 -14.63 -6.72
C ALA A 47 3.13 -14.07 -5.86
N PHE A 48 2.98 -12.74 -5.91
CA PHE A 48 1.82 -12.01 -5.42
C PHE A 48 0.88 -11.66 -6.58
N LEU A 49 -0.37 -12.09 -6.48
CA LEU A 49 -1.39 -11.85 -7.50
C LEU A 49 -2.53 -11.02 -6.90
N LYS A 50 -2.83 -9.89 -7.55
CA LYS A 50 -3.96 -9.02 -7.21
C LYS A 50 -4.90 -8.97 -8.40
N GLY A 51 -6.19 -9.22 -8.19
CA GLY A 51 -7.20 -9.13 -9.25
C GLY A 51 -8.37 -8.24 -8.87
N MET A 52 -9.01 -7.68 -9.89
CA MET A 52 -10.17 -6.82 -9.77
C MET A 52 -11.18 -7.08 -10.89
N ALA A 53 -12.45 -7.23 -10.52
CA ALA A 53 -13.60 -7.30 -11.44
C ALA A 53 -14.52 -6.09 -11.21
N VAL A 54 -14.77 -5.30 -12.25
CA VAL A 54 -15.75 -4.21 -12.18
C VAL A 54 -17.03 -4.65 -12.91
N PRO A 55 -18.18 -4.74 -12.20
CA PRO A 55 -19.46 -5.10 -12.82
C PRO A 55 -20.02 -3.93 -13.64
N ALA A 56 -21.02 -4.21 -14.47
CA ALA A 56 -21.68 -3.20 -15.29
C ALA A 56 -22.52 -2.18 -14.49
N VAL A 57 -22.93 -2.53 -13.27
CA VAL A 57 -23.80 -1.69 -12.43
C VAL A 57 -22.93 -0.72 -11.63
N CYS A 58 -22.68 0.45 -12.19
CA CYS A 58 -21.73 1.41 -11.63
C CYS A 58 -22.41 2.43 -10.70
N ASN A 59 -21.96 2.51 -9.44
CA ASN A 59 -21.94 3.78 -8.74
C ASN A 59 -20.63 4.53 -9.05
N THR A 60 -20.58 5.83 -8.77
CA THR A 60 -19.42 6.70 -9.05
C THR A 60 -18.12 6.24 -8.38
N GLN A 61 -18.21 5.49 -7.27
CA GLN A 61 -17.03 4.93 -6.60
C GLN A 61 -16.42 3.75 -7.38
N LEU A 62 -17.26 2.88 -7.97
CA LEU A 62 -16.79 1.78 -8.81
C LEU A 62 -16.16 2.28 -10.12
N TRP A 63 -16.67 3.39 -10.66
CA TRP A 63 -16.08 4.05 -11.82
C TRP A 63 -14.63 4.48 -11.61
N ARG A 64 -14.32 5.10 -10.46
CA ARG A 64 -12.95 5.53 -10.14
C ARG A 64 -12.00 4.33 -9.98
N ARG A 65 -12.50 3.20 -9.48
CA ARG A 65 -11.72 1.98 -9.25
C ARG A 65 -11.45 1.17 -10.51
N ARG A 66 -12.12 1.47 -11.63
CA ARG A 66 -11.91 0.81 -12.94
C ARG A 66 -10.45 0.84 -13.39
N TRP A 67 -9.66 1.78 -12.90
CA TRP A 67 -8.29 2.00 -13.32
C TRP A 67 -7.26 1.57 -12.28
N ASP A 68 -7.68 1.04 -11.13
CA ASP A 68 -6.78 0.81 -9.99
C ASP A 68 -5.61 -0.13 -10.34
N ILE A 69 -5.85 -1.23 -11.07
CA ILE A 69 -4.79 -2.19 -11.44
C ILE A 69 -3.82 -1.62 -12.48
N GLU A 70 -4.34 -1.01 -13.54
CA GLU A 70 -3.52 -0.39 -14.58
C GLU A 70 -2.71 0.78 -14.03
N HIS A 71 -3.34 1.65 -13.23
CA HIS A 71 -2.65 2.75 -12.55
C HIS A 71 -1.58 2.23 -11.59
N GLU A 72 -1.88 1.19 -10.81
CA GLU A 72 -0.87 0.58 -9.92
C GLU A 72 0.30 0.00 -10.70
N ALA A 73 0.06 -0.74 -11.79
CA ALA A 73 1.11 -1.27 -12.64
C ALA A 73 1.98 -0.15 -13.23
N ASN A 74 1.35 0.88 -13.81
CA ASN A 74 2.04 2.03 -14.38
C ASN A 74 2.85 2.80 -13.33
N ASN A 75 2.30 2.97 -12.13
CA ASN A 75 3.00 3.61 -11.01
C ASN A 75 4.18 2.77 -10.53
N GLN A 76 4.02 1.44 -10.36
CA GLN A 76 5.13 0.56 -9.97
C GLN A 76 6.28 0.63 -10.99
N LEU A 77 5.98 0.59 -12.29
CA LEU A 77 6.99 0.71 -13.34
C LEU A 77 7.69 2.08 -13.33
N ALA A 78 6.91 3.16 -13.22
CA ALA A 78 7.46 4.52 -13.20
C ALA A 78 8.34 4.78 -11.95
N MET A 79 7.93 4.24 -10.80
CA MET A 79 8.68 4.29 -9.55
C MET A 79 9.96 3.44 -9.61
N ALA A 80 9.88 2.21 -10.13
CA ALA A 80 11.02 1.31 -10.26
C ALA A 80 12.13 1.91 -11.15
N ARG A 81 11.75 2.57 -12.26
CA ARG A 81 12.70 3.31 -13.14
C ARG A 81 13.44 4.46 -12.43
N ARG A 82 12.91 4.92 -11.30
CA ARG A 82 13.48 5.98 -10.47
C ARG A 82 14.09 5.45 -9.17
N ALA A 83 14.37 4.15 -9.11
CA ALA A 83 14.92 3.48 -7.91
C ALA A 83 14.08 3.67 -6.63
N VAL A 84 12.79 4.01 -6.74
CA VAL A 84 11.87 3.98 -5.59
C VAL A 84 11.68 2.52 -5.19
N PRO A 85 11.79 2.17 -3.90
CA PRO A 85 11.71 0.78 -3.44
C PRO A 85 10.26 0.28 -3.46
N VAL A 86 9.75 -0.09 -4.62
CA VAL A 86 8.45 -0.74 -4.81
C VAL A 86 8.60 -2.23 -5.07
N ALA A 87 7.54 -3.00 -4.82
CA ALA A 87 7.49 -4.40 -5.22
C ALA A 87 7.70 -4.53 -6.75
N PRO A 88 8.54 -5.47 -7.22
CA PRO A 88 8.78 -5.67 -8.65
C PRO A 88 7.51 -6.17 -9.34
N LEU A 89 7.14 -5.50 -10.41
CA LEU A 89 6.05 -5.92 -11.28
C LEU A 89 6.58 -6.98 -12.25
N LEU A 90 5.93 -8.15 -12.29
CA LEU A 90 6.26 -9.22 -13.23
C LEU A 90 5.40 -9.13 -14.49
N ALA A 91 4.09 -8.93 -14.30
CA ALA A 91 3.15 -8.74 -15.39
C ALA A 91 1.86 -8.09 -14.90
N TRP A 92 1.08 -7.54 -15.84
CA TRP A 92 -0.31 -7.19 -15.58
C TRP A 92 -1.16 -7.45 -16.81
N GLY A 93 -2.46 -7.64 -16.58
CA GLY A 93 -3.40 -7.98 -17.63
C GLY A 93 -4.76 -7.34 -17.42
N GLN A 94 -5.46 -7.15 -18.53
CA GLN A 94 -6.65 -6.33 -18.65
C GLN A 94 -7.53 -6.89 -19.77
N HIS A 95 -8.76 -7.30 -19.45
CA HIS A 95 -9.73 -7.78 -20.43
C HIS A 95 -11.04 -6.99 -20.31
N SER A 96 -11.41 -6.31 -21.39
CA SER A 96 -12.67 -5.57 -21.52
C SER A 96 -13.68 -6.39 -22.33
N LEU A 97 -14.79 -6.77 -21.69
CA LEU A 97 -15.86 -7.57 -22.30
C LEU A 97 -16.92 -6.72 -23.02
N GLY A 98 -16.75 -5.41 -23.05
CA GLY A 98 -17.71 -4.43 -23.56
C GLY A 98 -17.46 -3.05 -22.94
N PRO A 99 -18.43 -2.12 -22.96
CA PRO A 99 -18.24 -0.79 -22.40
C PRO A 99 -18.00 -0.77 -20.88
N VAL A 100 -18.48 -1.79 -20.14
CA VAL A 100 -18.55 -1.72 -18.67
C VAL A 100 -17.98 -2.93 -17.90
N PRO A 101 -17.98 -4.21 -18.35
CA PRO A 101 -17.29 -5.26 -17.60
C PRO A 101 -15.80 -5.26 -17.90
N ARG A 102 -14.99 -5.03 -16.85
CA ARG A 102 -13.52 -5.05 -16.91
C ARG A 102 -13.00 -6.06 -15.88
N ARG A 103 -12.17 -6.99 -16.35
CA ARG A 103 -11.37 -7.90 -15.50
C ARG A 103 -9.93 -7.45 -15.61
N SER A 104 -9.24 -7.32 -14.49
CA SER A 104 -7.83 -6.92 -14.49
C SER A 104 -7.07 -7.60 -13.38
N TRP A 105 -5.79 -7.88 -13.61
CA TRP A 105 -4.91 -8.47 -12.63
C TRP A 105 -3.51 -7.87 -12.72
N LEU A 106 -2.79 -7.94 -11.60
CA LEU A 106 -1.41 -7.54 -11.42
C LEU A 106 -0.67 -8.69 -10.75
N LEU A 107 0.47 -9.06 -11.32
CA LEU A 107 1.38 -10.07 -10.80
C LEU A 107 2.69 -9.38 -10.41
N ALA A 108 3.05 -9.47 -9.14
CA ALA A 108 4.29 -8.94 -8.57
C ALA A 108 5.12 -10.06 -7.97
N GLU A 109 6.42 -9.81 -7.82
CA GLU A 109 7.34 -10.75 -7.17
C GLU A 109 6.93 -10.99 -5.72
N LEU A 110 7.00 -12.26 -5.29
CA LEU A 110 6.82 -12.59 -3.89
C LEU A 110 8.09 -12.25 -3.11
N LEU A 111 7.99 -11.26 -2.24
CA LEU A 111 9.10 -10.86 -1.39
C LEU A 111 9.35 -11.92 -0.28
N PRO A 112 10.58 -12.44 -0.14
CA PRO A 112 10.88 -13.53 0.81
C PRO A 112 10.75 -13.07 2.26
N ARG A 113 10.04 -13.87 3.07
CA ARG A 113 9.77 -13.59 4.50
C ARG A 113 9.17 -12.20 4.72
N ALA A 114 8.35 -11.75 3.77
CA ALA A 114 7.74 -10.45 3.80
C ALA A 114 6.61 -10.37 4.84
N GLU A 115 6.64 -9.31 5.63
CA GLU A 115 5.61 -8.97 6.60
C GLU A 115 5.27 -7.49 6.45
N SER A 116 3.97 -7.14 6.44
CA SER A 116 3.59 -5.73 6.48
C SER A 116 4.07 -5.08 7.78
N LEU A 117 4.48 -3.82 7.74
CA LEU A 117 4.94 -3.10 8.93
C LEU A 117 3.87 -3.10 10.03
N ARG A 118 2.59 -3.05 9.66
CA ARG A 118 1.47 -3.23 10.60
C ARG A 118 1.59 -4.55 11.38
N ALA A 119 1.64 -5.68 10.66
CA ALA A 119 1.64 -7.00 11.27
C ALA A 119 2.89 -7.18 12.16
N LEU A 120 4.03 -6.68 11.69
CA LEU A 120 5.27 -6.68 12.46
C LEU A 120 5.14 -5.87 13.77
N ILE A 121 4.59 -4.65 13.73
CA ILE A 121 4.36 -3.84 14.94
C ILE A 121 3.43 -4.56 15.91
N GLU A 122 2.28 -5.03 15.43
CA GLU A 122 1.28 -5.73 16.26
C GLU A 122 1.89 -6.96 16.93
N ARG A 123 2.65 -7.78 16.18
CA ARG A 123 3.33 -8.98 16.67
C ARG A 123 4.38 -8.65 17.73
N ARG A 124 5.31 -7.74 17.44
CA ARG A 124 6.41 -7.42 18.37
C ARG A 124 5.93 -6.79 19.66
N LEU A 125 4.90 -5.94 19.61
CA LEU A 125 4.30 -5.37 20.81
C LEU A 125 3.61 -6.45 21.66
N ALA A 126 2.87 -7.37 21.04
CA ALA A 126 2.22 -8.47 21.75
C ALA A 126 3.25 -9.39 22.45
N GLU A 127 4.45 -9.53 21.88
CA GLU A 127 5.55 -10.31 22.44
C GLU A 127 6.41 -9.53 23.46
N GLY A 128 6.13 -8.24 23.70
CA GLY A 128 6.95 -7.40 24.57
C GLY A 128 8.32 -7.00 23.99
N ARG A 129 8.51 -7.14 22.67
CA ARG A 129 9.78 -6.94 21.94
C ARG A 129 9.79 -5.64 21.14
N ALA A 130 9.38 -4.55 21.77
CA ALA A 130 9.21 -3.26 21.11
C ALA A 130 10.55 -2.64 20.66
N ASP A 131 11.63 -2.96 21.37
CA ASP A 131 13.01 -2.56 21.06
C ASP A 131 13.50 -3.10 19.70
N GLU A 132 13.08 -4.32 19.33
CA GLU A 132 13.38 -4.92 18.02
C GLU A 132 12.72 -4.18 16.83
N LEU A 133 11.79 -3.24 17.09
CA LEU A 133 11.14 -2.46 16.02
C LEU A 133 11.99 -1.31 15.50
N ARG A 134 13.07 -0.93 16.18
CA ARG A 134 13.87 0.25 15.80
C ARG A 134 14.37 0.17 14.35
N GLN A 135 15.04 -0.92 13.99
CA GLN A 135 15.59 -1.10 12.63
C GLN A 135 14.48 -1.20 11.56
N PRO A 136 13.43 -2.03 11.71
CA PRO A 136 12.32 -2.06 10.74
C PRO A 136 11.64 -0.71 10.53
N LEU A 137 11.47 0.08 11.58
CA LEU A 137 10.89 1.42 11.50
C LEU A 137 11.80 2.39 10.75
N ALA A 138 13.11 2.31 10.95
CA ALA A 138 14.09 3.09 10.18
C ALA A 138 14.05 2.71 8.69
N LEU A 139 13.99 1.41 8.36
CA LEU A 139 13.88 0.94 6.97
C LEU A 139 12.58 1.42 6.31
N ALA A 140 11.46 1.36 7.03
CA ALA A 140 10.19 1.89 6.55
C ALA A 140 10.26 3.39 6.28
N GLY A 141 10.87 4.15 7.19
CA GLY A 141 11.12 5.58 7.00
C GLY A 141 11.99 5.85 5.78
N GLY A 142 13.11 5.16 5.63
CA GLY A 142 14.01 5.29 4.48
C GLY A 142 13.34 4.98 3.14
N ALA A 143 12.46 3.98 3.08
CA ALA A 143 11.68 3.71 1.86
C ALA A 143 10.75 4.87 1.48
N VAL A 144 10.14 5.52 2.47
CA VAL A 144 9.29 6.69 2.27
C VAL A 144 10.11 7.92 1.89
N ALA A 145 11.29 8.10 2.48
CA ALA A 145 12.23 9.15 2.07
C ALA A 145 12.60 8.99 0.58
N ALA A 146 12.93 7.78 0.14
CA ALA A 146 13.25 7.50 -1.26
C ALA A 146 12.06 7.80 -2.20
N LEU A 147 10.84 7.42 -1.82
CA LEU A 147 9.63 7.78 -2.56
C LEU A 147 9.49 9.31 -2.71
N HIS A 148 9.63 10.03 -1.60
CA HIS A 148 9.45 11.47 -1.57
C HIS A 148 10.57 12.20 -2.32
N ALA A 149 11.82 11.71 -2.25
CA ALA A 149 12.96 12.27 -2.98
C ALA A 149 12.70 12.30 -4.49
N GLU A 150 12.10 11.25 -5.04
CA GLU A 150 11.72 11.13 -6.46
C GLU A 150 10.44 11.92 -6.84
N GLY A 151 9.93 12.74 -5.92
CA GLY A 151 8.79 13.63 -6.14
C GLY A 151 7.43 12.96 -6.02
N TRP A 152 7.39 11.66 -5.71
CA TRP A 152 6.16 10.90 -5.54
C TRP A 152 5.51 11.16 -4.18
N VAL A 153 4.19 11.04 -4.17
CA VAL A 153 3.36 10.98 -2.98
C VAL A 153 2.47 9.74 -3.10
N HIS A 154 2.28 8.99 -2.03
CA HIS A 154 1.55 7.72 -2.05
C HIS A 154 0.03 7.94 -1.98
N ASP A 155 -0.43 8.90 -1.18
CA ASP A 155 -1.83 9.22 -0.93
C ASP A 155 -2.70 8.11 -0.29
N ASP A 156 -2.08 7.00 0.13
CA ASP A 156 -2.65 6.01 1.05
C ASP A 156 -1.52 5.37 1.89
N LEU A 157 -0.53 6.15 2.32
CA LEU A 157 0.61 5.63 3.07
C LEU A 157 0.19 5.18 4.48
N ALA A 158 -0.21 3.92 4.62
CA ALA A 158 -0.48 3.27 5.89
C ALA A 158 0.59 2.20 6.18
N ALA A 159 0.76 1.80 7.45
CA ALA A 159 1.73 0.75 7.81
C ALA A 159 1.46 -0.61 7.14
N ARG A 160 0.25 -0.86 6.62
CA ARG A 160 -0.04 -2.07 5.82
C ARG A 160 0.55 -2.01 4.40
N ASN A 161 0.89 -0.81 3.91
CA ASN A 161 1.40 -0.54 2.56
C ASN A 161 2.94 -0.35 2.55
N VAL A 162 3.59 -0.63 3.69
CA VAL A 162 5.05 -0.78 3.79
C VAL A 162 5.31 -2.22 4.20
N VAL A 163 6.15 -2.91 3.45
CA VAL A 163 6.49 -4.32 3.67
C VAL A 163 7.96 -4.43 4.04
N ILE A 164 8.24 -5.11 5.15
CA ILE A 164 9.59 -5.46 5.57
C ILE A 164 9.86 -6.89 5.12
N PHE A 165 11.02 -7.13 4.50
CA PHE A 165 11.40 -8.43 3.95
C PHE A 165 12.92 -8.63 4.07
N HIS A 166 13.43 -9.83 3.81
CA HIS A 166 14.87 -10.11 3.89
C HIS A 166 15.46 -10.37 2.50
N ALA A 167 16.27 -9.45 1.99
CA ALA A 167 16.98 -9.57 0.71
C ALA A 167 18.44 -9.93 0.97
N ALA A 168 18.93 -11.02 0.37
CA ALA A 168 20.34 -11.43 0.49
C ALA A 168 20.86 -11.47 1.95
N GLY A 169 20.01 -11.86 2.90
CA GLY A 169 20.34 -11.92 4.33
C GLY A 169 20.17 -10.60 5.11
N ALA A 170 19.87 -9.48 4.45
CA ALA A 170 19.65 -8.18 5.11
C ALA A 170 18.17 -7.76 5.08
N PRO A 171 17.63 -7.17 6.16
CA PRO A 171 16.27 -6.63 6.15
C PRO A 171 16.19 -5.40 5.24
N ALA A 172 15.12 -5.30 4.47
CA ALA A 172 14.82 -4.20 3.58
C ALA A 172 13.33 -3.85 3.64
N ALA A 173 12.97 -2.67 3.14
CA ALA A 173 11.58 -2.21 3.06
C ALA A 173 11.17 -1.93 1.61
N ARG A 174 9.92 -2.24 1.27
CA ARG A 174 9.28 -1.81 0.02
C ARG A 174 7.91 -1.20 0.25
N ILE A 175 7.52 -0.32 -0.65
CA ILE A 175 6.19 0.27 -0.73
C ILE A 175 5.31 -0.56 -1.67
N VAL A 176 4.07 -0.80 -1.27
CA VAL A 176 3.07 -1.59 -2.02
C VAL A 176 1.73 -0.86 -2.07
N ASP A 177 0.80 -1.33 -2.91
CA ASP A 177 -0.54 -0.72 -3.12
C ASP A 177 -0.45 0.75 -3.59
N VAL A 178 0.33 0.99 -4.64
CA VAL A 178 0.63 2.34 -5.18
C VAL A 178 -0.38 2.82 -6.21
N ALA A 179 -1.59 2.25 -6.26
CA ALA A 179 -2.64 2.63 -7.22
C ALA A 179 -3.02 4.13 -7.14
N ARG A 180 -2.87 4.75 -5.97
CA ARG A 180 -3.20 6.17 -5.70
C ARG A 180 -2.00 7.10 -5.73
N ALA A 181 -0.81 6.52 -5.86
CA ALA A 181 0.39 7.31 -5.88
C ALA A 181 0.45 8.19 -7.13
N HIS A 182 1.07 9.35 -6.99
CA HIS A 182 1.21 10.31 -8.08
C HIS A 182 2.43 11.20 -7.84
N CYS A 183 2.87 11.92 -8.87
CA CYS A 183 4.02 12.82 -8.82
C CYS A 183 3.56 14.25 -9.17
N PRO A 184 3.06 15.04 -8.20
CA PRO A 184 2.60 16.40 -8.47
C PRO A 184 3.69 17.26 -9.10
N SER A 185 3.35 17.98 -10.17
CA SER A 185 4.23 18.96 -10.81
C SER A 185 4.40 20.21 -9.94
N ASP A 186 3.32 20.69 -9.32
CA ASP A 186 3.34 21.82 -8.39
C ASP A 186 4.11 21.48 -7.09
N PRO A 187 5.18 22.23 -6.75
CA PRO A 187 5.93 22.03 -5.51
C PRO A 187 5.08 22.13 -4.25
N SER A 188 4.05 23.00 -4.25
CA SER A 188 3.18 23.20 -3.07
C SER A 188 2.28 21.99 -2.83
N ALA A 189 1.65 21.47 -3.88
CA ALA A 189 0.89 20.23 -3.87
C ALA A 189 1.76 19.04 -3.44
N ARG A 190 3.00 18.95 -3.95
CA ARG A 190 3.97 17.92 -3.56
C ARG A 190 4.31 17.99 -2.07
N ALA A 191 4.67 19.17 -1.57
CA ALA A 191 4.99 19.37 -0.15
C ALA A 191 3.80 19.02 0.75
N ARG A 192 2.58 19.39 0.33
CA ARG A 192 1.35 19.01 1.04
C ARG A 192 1.14 17.50 1.05
N GLY A 193 1.28 16.82 -0.09
CA GLY A 193 1.13 15.37 -0.18
C GLY A 193 2.14 14.63 0.69
N ARG A 194 3.42 15.06 0.68
CA ARG A 194 4.45 14.50 1.57
C ARG A 194 4.07 14.62 3.04
N ARG A 195 3.60 15.78 3.49
CA ARG A 195 3.12 15.97 4.87
C ARG A 195 1.94 15.05 5.23
N ILE A 196 1.01 14.85 4.30
CA ILE A 196 -0.13 13.94 4.50
C ILE A 196 0.35 12.49 4.64
N ASP A 197 1.29 12.05 3.81
CA ASP A 197 1.89 10.71 3.89
C ASP A 197 2.59 10.50 5.24
N LEU A 198 3.45 11.44 5.66
CA LEU A 198 4.15 11.37 6.95
C LEU A 198 3.18 11.35 8.13
N TYR A 199 2.13 12.17 8.10
CA TYR A 199 1.07 12.13 9.10
C TYR A 199 0.36 10.78 9.14
N ARG A 200 0.01 10.19 7.98
CA ARG A 200 -0.66 8.87 7.93
C ARG A 200 0.24 7.76 8.45
N LEU A 201 1.53 7.81 8.15
CA LEU A 201 2.53 6.88 8.67
C LEU A 201 2.68 6.99 10.19
N ALA A 202 2.86 8.20 10.73
CA ALA A 202 2.94 8.44 12.18
C ALA A 202 1.64 8.03 12.88
N LYS A 203 0.49 8.40 12.32
CA LYS A 203 -0.84 8.03 12.82
C LYS A 203 -1.02 6.52 12.86
N ALA A 204 -0.51 5.79 11.87
CA ALA A 204 -0.55 4.34 11.85
C ALA A 204 0.30 3.77 13.00
N GLY A 205 1.54 4.23 13.18
CA GLY A 205 2.38 3.80 14.30
C GLY A 205 1.69 3.94 15.65
N TYR A 206 1.16 5.12 15.95
CA TYR A 206 0.42 5.33 17.19
C TYR A 206 -0.90 4.54 17.27
N ARG A 207 -1.57 4.27 16.14
CA ARG A 207 -2.81 3.46 16.12
C ARG A 207 -2.54 2.05 16.62
N TYR A 208 -1.35 1.52 16.35
CA TYR A 208 -0.94 0.18 16.74
C TYR A 208 -0.22 0.12 18.08
N GLY A 209 -0.18 1.22 18.85
CA GLY A 209 0.31 1.21 20.22
C GLY A 209 1.79 1.59 20.39
N LEU A 210 2.47 2.05 19.33
CA LEU A 210 3.83 2.58 19.49
C LEU A 210 3.83 3.82 20.40
N SER A 211 4.86 3.91 21.24
CA SER A 211 5.18 5.11 22.00
C SER A 211 5.69 6.23 21.08
N PRO A 212 5.83 7.47 21.58
CA PRO A 212 6.35 8.59 20.79
C PRO A 212 7.72 8.35 20.16
N ASP A 213 8.67 7.76 20.89
CA ASP A 213 10.06 7.69 20.42
C ASP A 213 10.25 6.80 19.18
N PRO A 214 9.69 5.57 19.10
CA PRO A 214 9.74 4.78 17.88
C PRO A 214 9.05 5.45 16.69
N VAL A 215 7.95 6.18 16.93
CA VAL A 215 7.28 6.93 15.87
C VAL A 215 8.15 8.09 15.39
N ALA A 216 8.74 8.87 16.29
CA ALA A 216 9.66 9.94 15.95
C ALA A 216 10.86 9.40 15.17
N HIS A 217 11.42 8.25 15.58
CA HIS A 217 12.52 7.60 14.87
C HIS A 217 12.15 7.19 13.43
N MET A 218 10.97 6.61 13.23
CA MET A 218 10.45 6.27 11.89
C MET A 218 10.30 7.51 11.00
N ILE A 219 9.75 8.61 11.56
CA ILE A 219 9.55 9.84 10.79
C ILE A 219 10.86 10.57 10.53
N GLU A 220 11.80 10.54 11.47
CA GLU A 220 13.14 11.11 11.27
C GLU A 220 13.87 10.43 10.11
N ALA A 221 13.76 9.10 10.00
CA ALA A 221 14.29 8.37 8.85
C ALA A 221 13.57 8.71 7.53
N ALA A 222 12.29 9.12 7.57
CA ALA A 222 11.51 9.51 6.40
C ALA A 222 11.74 10.98 5.98
N ALA A 223 11.96 11.86 6.95
CA ALA A 223 12.10 13.31 6.78
C ALA A 223 13.06 13.85 7.85
N PRO A 224 14.38 13.81 7.60
CA PRO A 224 15.39 14.27 8.56
C PRO A 224 15.14 15.70 9.03
N GLY A 225 15.29 15.94 10.33
CA GLY A 225 15.04 17.22 11.00
C GLY A 225 13.56 17.52 11.27
N GLN A 226 12.62 16.65 10.87
CA GLN A 226 11.18 16.86 11.05
C GLN A 226 10.52 15.81 11.96
N GLY A 227 11.26 14.79 12.41
CA GLY A 227 10.74 13.64 13.14
C GLY A 227 9.90 14.02 14.36
N THR A 228 10.51 14.74 15.30
CA THR A 228 9.86 15.14 16.57
C THR A 228 8.64 16.03 16.34
N ALA A 229 8.77 17.07 15.51
CA ALA A 229 7.68 18.02 15.27
C ALA A 229 6.45 17.34 14.64
N ILE A 230 6.64 16.49 13.64
CA ILE A 230 5.54 15.77 12.99
C ILE A 230 4.91 14.74 13.94
N ALA A 231 5.73 14.03 14.72
CA ALA A 231 5.26 13.07 15.71
C ALA A 231 4.37 13.76 16.77
N GLU A 232 4.82 14.89 17.32
CA GLU A 232 4.08 15.67 18.30
C GLU A 232 2.77 16.24 17.75
N VAL A 233 2.80 16.86 16.57
CA VAL A 233 1.58 17.38 15.91
C VAL A 233 0.59 16.24 15.67
N THR A 234 1.07 15.08 15.20
CA THR A 234 0.22 13.91 14.96
C THR A 234 -0.40 13.41 16.26
N ARG A 235 0.38 13.32 17.36
CA ARG A 235 -0.10 12.94 18.69
C ARG A 235 -1.20 13.89 19.16
N SER A 236 -0.99 15.19 19.03
CA SER A 236 -1.97 16.23 19.39
C SER A 236 -3.26 16.12 18.59
N ILE A 237 -3.18 15.98 17.26
CA ILE A 237 -4.36 15.78 16.39
C ILE A 237 -5.15 14.53 16.82
N ARG A 238 -4.47 13.43 17.17
CA ARG A 238 -5.14 12.21 17.66
C ARG A 238 -5.81 12.42 19.01
N ALA A 239 -5.13 13.08 19.96
CA ALA A 239 -5.70 13.36 21.28
C ALA A 239 -6.98 14.20 21.17
N ILE A 240 -6.97 15.22 20.32
CA ILE A 240 -8.13 16.07 20.02
C ILE A 240 -9.25 15.24 19.37
N SER A 241 -8.93 14.46 18.32
CA SER A 241 -9.92 13.61 17.64
C SER A 241 -10.58 12.60 18.58
N ASN A 242 -9.80 11.98 19.47
CA ASN A 242 -10.32 11.04 20.47
C ASN A 242 -11.20 11.72 21.52
N ARG A 243 -10.88 12.98 21.90
CA ARG A 243 -11.74 13.78 22.79
C ARG A 243 -13.09 14.06 22.14
N TYR A 244 -13.11 14.54 20.90
CA TYR A 244 -14.37 14.81 20.18
C TYR A 244 -15.18 13.54 19.92
N ALA A 245 -14.55 12.42 19.58
CA ALA A 245 -15.24 11.14 19.40
C ALA A 245 -15.85 10.61 20.70
N ARG A 246 -15.24 10.88 21.87
CA ARG A 246 -15.83 10.57 23.18
C ARG A 246 -17.03 11.46 23.48
N MET A 247 -16.92 12.77 23.23
CA MET A 247 -18.03 13.71 23.42
C MET A 247 -19.23 13.35 22.53
N ALA A 248 -19.00 13.03 21.25
CA ALA A 248 -20.06 12.61 20.33
C ALA A 248 -20.77 11.33 20.81
N ARG A 249 -20.02 10.32 21.27
CA ARG A 249 -20.60 9.09 21.84
C ARG A 249 -21.40 9.36 23.11
N TYR A 250 -20.90 10.22 23.99
CA TYR A 250 -21.62 10.64 25.20
C TYR A 250 -22.96 11.29 24.82
N HIS A 251 -22.96 12.24 23.88
CA HIS A 251 -24.19 12.90 23.43
C HIS A 251 -25.19 11.92 22.81
N ILE A 252 -24.73 10.99 21.95
CA ILE A 252 -25.59 9.94 21.38
C ILE A 252 -26.20 9.09 22.49
N TRP A 253 -25.39 8.63 23.45
CA TRP A 253 -25.87 7.81 24.57
C TRP A 253 -26.88 8.56 25.44
N THR A 254 -26.60 9.81 25.80
CA THR A 254 -27.54 10.62 26.60
C THR A 254 -28.86 10.94 25.88
N ARG A 255 -28.84 10.99 24.54
CA ARG A 255 -30.00 11.43 23.73
C ARG A 255 -30.84 10.28 23.19
N PHE A 256 -30.24 9.11 22.98
CA PHE A 256 -30.88 7.96 22.33
C PHE A 256 -30.75 6.65 23.12
N GLY A 257 -30.09 6.66 24.28
CA GLY A 257 -29.89 5.48 25.13
C GLY A 257 -30.96 5.27 26.21
N ARG A 258 -32.15 5.85 26.04
CA ARG A 258 -33.34 5.57 26.87
C ARG A 258 -34.43 4.96 26.00
#